data_AF-A0A7C1FT25-F1
#
_entry.id   AF-A0A7C1FT25-F1
#
_cell.length_a   1.000
_cell.length_b   1.000
_cell.length_c   1.000
_cell.angle_alpha   90.00
_cell.angle_beta   90.00
_cell.angle_gamma   90.00
#
_symmetry.space_group_name_H-M   'P 1'
#
loop_
_entity.id
_entity.type
_entity.pdbx_description
1 polymer ?
#
loop_
_entity_poly.entity_id
_entity_poly.type
_entity_poly.pdbx_seq_one_letter_code
_entity_poly.pdbx_strand_id
1 'polypeptide(L)'
;EHPGHAGFNVNIPYRAMLPKGLEGLVVTGLSTSAHRDAVPLIRMQPDIQNQGYAAGVAAAMAAKANTLLRNIDLGELQKHLVEIGNLPESVLTDKDSFPLPDEALAKAVETLKQGHGAAALMTDPQRAVPLLKKAYQQAEPQHRLIYAKTLAVLGDSTGLEDLLKTVTSAEKWDKGWNYRGMGQFGSALSELDTIIIVLGRTGDRRALPAILEKARLLDASVEFSHHRAVGLACELIGDRQAAPVLAEVLQKPGMMGHAHTSIEIARKLGAPGGTNAETTRRESLRELLLARALYRCGDHNGLGKRILEEYTRDLRGHLARHAKAVLEKK
;
A
#
# COMPACT_ATOMS: atom_id res chain seq x y z
N GLU A 1 -11.47 -8.29 6.22
CA GLU A 1 -11.04 -9.71 6.24
C GLU A 1 -10.95 -10.19 4.80
N HIS A 2 -10.18 -11.24 4.49
CA HIS A 2 -10.19 -11.78 3.12
C HIS A 2 -11.58 -12.40 2.88
N PRO A 3 -12.36 -11.92 1.90
CA PRO A 3 -13.76 -12.35 1.72
C PRO A 3 -13.90 -13.81 1.26
N GLY A 4 -12.78 -14.44 0.86
CA GLY A 4 -12.80 -15.77 0.26
C GLY A 4 -13.50 -15.71 -1.10
N HIS A 5 -14.31 -16.72 -1.40
CA HIS A 5 -15.19 -16.75 -2.57
C HIS A 5 -16.61 -16.22 -2.28
N ALA A 6 -16.85 -15.68 -1.07
CA ALA A 6 -18.14 -15.11 -0.71
C ALA A 6 -18.19 -13.62 -1.10
N GLY A 7 -19.29 -13.20 -1.72
CA GLY A 7 -19.59 -11.78 -1.89
C GLY A 7 -19.85 -11.12 -0.54
N PHE A 8 -19.49 -9.84 -0.41
CA PHE A 8 -19.84 -9.05 0.75
C PHE A 8 -20.24 -7.64 0.32
N ASN A 9 -21.19 -7.06 1.06
CA ASN A 9 -21.68 -5.72 0.77
C ASN A 9 -20.80 -4.69 1.47
N VAL A 10 -20.55 -3.59 0.78
CA VAL A 10 -19.82 -2.44 1.31
C VAL A 10 -20.64 -1.17 1.09
N ASN A 11 -20.76 -0.38 2.14
CA ASN A 11 -21.42 0.92 2.06
C ASN A 11 -20.39 1.98 1.63
N ILE A 12 -20.66 2.67 0.52
CA ILE A 12 -19.80 3.74 0.00
C ILE A 12 -20.43 5.08 0.40
N PRO A 13 -19.78 5.88 1.26
CA PRO A 13 -20.37 7.14 1.68
C PRO A 13 -20.39 8.12 0.51
N TYR A 14 -21.47 8.88 0.34
CA TYR A 14 -21.63 9.82 -0.78
C TYR A 14 -20.44 10.79 -0.92
N ARG A 15 -19.89 11.25 0.21
CA ARG A 15 -18.71 12.11 0.26
C ARG A 15 -17.46 11.53 -0.43
N ALA A 16 -17.36 10.21 -0.62
CA ALA A 16 -16.25 9.57 -1.34
C ALA A 16 -16.22 9.97 -2.83
N MET A 17 -17.36 10.39 -3.38
CA MET A 17 -17.48 10.90 -4.75
C MET A 17 -17.24 12.41 -4.85
N LEU A 18 -17.03 13.12 -3.74
CA LEU A 18 -16.90 14.58 -3.71
C LEU A 18 -15.45 15.00 -3.44
N PRO A 19 -14.72 15.55 -4.43
CA PRO A 19 -13.33 15.95 -4.25
C PRO A 19 -13.17 17.00 -3.16
N LYS A 20 -12.11 16.90 -2.35
CA LYS A 20 -11.84 17.88 -1.28
C LYS A 20 -11.38 19.21 -1.90
N GLY A 21 -11.97 20.32 -1.46
CA GLY A 21 -11.58 21.67 -1.89
C GLY A 21 -12.09 22.08 -3.27
N LEU A 22 -12.94 21.26 -3.90
CA LEU A 22 -13.63 21.59 -5.14
C LEU A 22 -15.15 21.44 -4.94
N GLU A 23 -15.90 22.32 -5.61
CA GLU A 23 -17.37 22.32 -5.66
C GLU A 23 -17.85 22.08 -7.10
N GLY A 24 -19.11 21.65 -7.25
CA GLY A 24 -19.73 21.43 -8.55
C GLY A 24 -19.21 20.22 -9.34
N LEU A 25 -18.35 19.39 -8.74
CA LEU A 25 -17.78 18.19 -9.34
C LEU A 25 -18.13 16.95 -8.53
N VAL A 26 -18.63 15.91 -9.21
CA VAL A 26 -18.81 14.55 -8.66
C VAL A 26 -17.92 13.60 -9.45
N VAL A 27 -17.21 12.71 -8.74
CA VAL A 27 -16.26 11.75 -9.31
C VAL A 27 -16.75 10.33 -9.03
N THR A 28 -16.72 9.48 -10.05
CA THR A 28 -17.24 8.10 -10.01
C THR A 28 -16.23 7.12 -10.60
N GLY A 29 -16.54 5.83 -10.53
CA GLY A 29 -15.72 4.72 -11.02
C GLY A 29 -14.42 4.54 -10.23
N LEU A 30 -13.36 4.16 -10.94
CA LEU A 30 -12.03 3.91 -10.35
C LEU A 30 -11.38 5.15 -9.72
N SER A 31 -11.94 6.34 -9.96
CA SER A 31 -11.45 7.61 -9.45
C SER A 31 -12.10 8.04 -8.14
N THR A 32 -13.09 7.29 -7.63
CA THR A 32 -13.70 7.58 -6.32
C THR A 32 -12.65 7.52 -5.20
N SER A 33 -12.85 8.32 -4.16
CA SER A 33 -11.93 8.38 -3.03
C SER A 33 -11.95 7.05 -2.24
N ALA A 34 -10.91 6.25 -2.44
CA ALA A 34 -10.69 5.02 -1.71
C ALA A 34 -9.19 4.74 -1.53
N HIS A 35 -8.84 4.06 -0.43
CA HIS A 35 -7.52 3.44 -0.32
C HIS A 35 -7.38 2.33 -1.36
N ARG A 36 -6.16 2.09 -1.84
CA ARG A 36 -5.86 1.02 -2.80
C ARG A 36 -6.47 -0.32 -2.40
N ASP A 37 -6.45 -0.65 -1.11
CA ASP A 37 -6.93 -1.94 -0.60
C ASP A 37 -8.46 -2.04 -0.54
N ALA A 38 -9.16 -0.89 -0.57
CA ALA A 38 -10.61 -0.83 -0.67
C ALA A 38 -11.10 -0.85 -2.13
N VAL A 39 -10.26 -0.44 -3.09
CA VAL A 39 -10.62 -0.42 -4.52
C VAL A 39 -11.19 -1.76 -5.00
N PRO A 40 -10.57 -2.94 -4.72
CA PRO A 40 -11.11 -4.24 -5.15
C PRO A 40 -12.56 -4.51 -4.73
N LEU A 41 -13.07 -3.80 -3.72
CA LEU A 41 -14.40 -3.99 -3.13
C LEU A 41 -15.48 -3.11 -3.76
N ILE A 42 -15.07 -2.09 -4.53
CA ILE A 42 -15.97 -1.04 -5.03
C ILE A 42 -15.82 -0.80 -6.54
N ARG A 43 -15.10 -1.69 -7.24
CA ARG A 43 -14.67 -1.50 -8.63
C ARG A 43 -15.21 -2.56 -9.59
N MET A 44 -16.06 -3.46 -9.13
CA MET A 44 -16.72 -4.39 -10.04
C MET A 44 -17.71 -3.63 -10.92
N GLN A 45 -18.01 -4.19 -12.08
CA GLN A 45 -18.86 -3.52 -13.06
C GLN A 45 -20.23 -3.11 -12.50
N PRO A 46 -20.93 -3.95 -11.69
CA PRO A 46 -22.17 -3.53 -11.03
C PRO A 46 -21.96 -2.34 -10.08
N ASP A 47 -20.88 -2.34 -9.30
CA ASP A 47 -20.56 -1.25 -8.36
C ASP A 47 -20.43 0.09 -9.10
N ILE A 48 -19.67 0.10 -10.20
CA ILE A 48 -19.41 1.32 -10.98
C ILE A 48 -20.68 1.80 -11.67
N GLN A 49 -21.53 0.90 -12.18
CA GLN A 49 -22.80 1.26 -12.79
C GLN A 49 -23.76 1.89 -11.77
N ASN A 50 -23.93 1.26 -10.61
CA ASN A 50 -24.80 1.77 -9.54
C ASN A 50 -24.29 3.10 -8.98
N GLN A 51 -22.97 3.22 -8.81
CA GLN A 51 -22.33 4.47 -8.39
C GLN A 51 -22.52 5.59 -9.43
N GLY A 52 -22.34 5.29 -10.71
CA GLY A 52 -22.57 6.23 -11.81
C GLY A 52 -24.01 6.72 -11.86
N TYR A 53 -24.98 5.81 -11.68
CA TYR A 53 -26.40 6.17 -11.60
C TYR A 53 -26.67 7.11 -10.41
N ALA A 54 -26.21 6.76 -9.21
CA ALA A 54 -26.38 7.59 -8.01
C ALA A 54 -25.75 8.98 -8.17
N ALA A 55 -24.57 9.07 -8.76
CA ALA A 55 -23.91 10.34 -9.07
C ALA A 55 -24.73 11.19 -10.04
N GLY A 56 -25.32 10.58 -11.08
CA GLY A 56 -26.19 11.26 -12.04
C GLY A 56 -27.45 11.84 -11.41
N VAL A 57 -28.14 11.05 -10.58
CA VAL A 57 -29.34 11.51 -9.84
C VAL A 57 -28.97 12.65 -8.90
N ALA A 58 -27.88 12.52 -8.15
CA ALA A 58 -27.41 13.57 -7.25
C ALA A 58 -27.11 14.88 -8.01
N ALA A 59 -26.46 14.80 -9.17
CA ALA A 59 -26.21 15.96 -10.03
C ALA A 59 -27.51 16.59 -10.57
N ALA A 60 -28.48 15.78 -10.96
CA ALA A 60 -29.79 16.27 -11.41
C ALA A 60 -30.57 16.95 -10.27
N MET A 61 -30.54 16.39 -9.07
CA MET A 61 -31.12 17.01 -7.87
C MET A 61 -30.48 18.36 -7.56
N ALA A 62 -29.14 18.41 -7.58
CA ALA A 62 -28.39 19.66 -7.37
C ALA A 62 -28.78 20.74 -8.38
N ALA A 63 -28.80 20.38 -9.67
CA ALA A 63 -29.18 21.30 -10.74
C ALA A 63 -30.64 21.78 -10.61
N LYS A 64 -31.58 20.87 -10.35
CA LYS A 64 -33.02 21.21 -10.21
C LYS A 64 -33.30 22.11 -9.01
N ALA A 65 -32.61 21.88 -7.90
CA ALA A 65 -32.75 22.69 -6.68
C ALA A 65 -31.87 23.95 -6.68
N ASN A 66 -31.10 24.20 -7.75
CA ASN A 66 -30.11 25.27 -7.83
C ASN A 66 -29.18 25.32 -6.59
N THR A 67 -28.65 24.15 -6.22
CA THR A 67 -27.78 23.99 -5.04
C THR A 67 -26.51 23.22 -5.41
N LEU A 68 -25.54 23.20 -4.50
CA LEU A 68 -24.30 22.45 -4.66
C LEU A 68 -24.50 20.98 -4.30
N LEU A 69 -23.66 20.10 -4.87
CA LEU A 69 -23.69 18.65 -4.64
C LEU A 69 -23.62 18.28 -3.15
N ARG A 70 -22.92 19.06 -2.32
CA ARG A 70 -22.84 18.83 -0.87
C ARG A 70 -24.12 19.16 -0.11
N ASN A 71 -25.00 19.93 -0.72
CA ASN A 71 -26.19 20.51 -0.09
C ASN A 71 -27.49 19.88 -0.62
N ILE A 72 -27.40 18.81 -1.42
CA ILE A 72 -28.57 18.06 -1.84
C ILE A 72 -29.20 17.35 -0.64
N ASP A 73 -30.51 17.08 -0.73
CA ASP A 73 -31.18 16.23 0.24
C ASP A 73 -30.76 14.76 0.03
N LEU A 74 -29.87 14.28 0.89
CA LEU A 74 -29.39 12.90 0.82
C LEU A 74 -30.49 11.89 1.18
N GLY A 75 -31.46 12.26 2.01
CA GLY A 75 -32.58 11.38 2.36
C GLY A 75 -33.46 11.11 1.15
N GLU A 76 -33.78 12.15 0.37
CA GLU A 76 -34.52 11.99 -0.90
C GLU A 76 -33.72 11.20 -1.94
N LEU A 77 -32.40 11.42 -2.02
CA LEU A 77 -31.54 10.60 -2.88
C LEU A 77 -31.57 9.13 -2.46
N GLN A 78 -31.44 8.83 -1.17
CA GLN A 78 -31.47 7.46 -0.65
C GLN A 78 -32.82 6.79 -0.91
N LYS A 79 -33.93 7.49 -0.67
CA LYS A 79 -35.28 6.98 -0.98
C LYS A 79 -35.40 6.60 -2.46
N HIS A 80 -35.02 7.50 -3.36
CA HIS A 80 -35.02 7.21 -4.81
C HIS A 80 -34.17 5.98 -5.15
N LEU A 81 -32.97 5.88 -4.58
CA LEU A 81 -32.09 4.73 -4.83
C LEU A 81 -32.61 3.41 -4.26
N VAL A 82 -33.40 3.44 -3.18
CA VAL A 82 -34.11 2.27 -2.66
C VAL A 82 -35.26 1.88 -3.58
N GLU A 83 -36.08 2.84 -4.00
CA GLU A 83 -37.25 2.62 -4.86
C GLU A 83 -36.89 1.92 -6.18
N ILE A 84 -35.76 2.26 -6.79
CA ILE A 84 -35.29 1.65 -8.04
C ILE A 84 -34.49 0.35 -7.82
N GLY A 85 -34.21 -0.03 -6.57
CA GLY A 85 -33.45 -1.23 -6.21
C GLY A 85 -31.91 -1.09 -6.25
N ASN A 86 -31.37 0.13 -6.26
CA ASN A 86 -29.91 0.37 -6.21
C ASN A 86 -29.34 0.21 -4.80
N LEU A 87 -30.13 0.50 -3.76
CA LEU A 87 -29.74 0.37 -2.35
C LEU A 87 -30.79 -0.44 -1.58
N PRO A 88 -30.39 -1.19 -0.53
CA PRO A 88 -31.35 -1.85 0.36
C PRO A 88 -32.08 -0.83 1.23
N GLU A 89 -33.31 -1.14 1.67
CA GLU A 89 -34.14 -0.25 2.50
C GLU A 89 -33.47 0.18 3.82
N SER A 90 -32.57 -0.65 4.35
CA SER A 90 -31.85 -0.36 5.61
C SER A 90 -31.11 0.98 5.60
N VAL A 91 -30.64 1.45 4.43
CA VAL A 91 -29.87 2.69 4.30
C VAL A 91 -30.63 3.94 4.77
N LEU A 92 -31.96 3.88 4.80
CA LEU A 92 -32.82 4.98 5.26
C LEU A 92 -32.73 5.20 6.77
N THR A 93 -32.27 4.20 7.51
CA THR A 93 -32.16 4.21 8.98
C THR A 93 -30.74 4.03 9.48
N ASP A 94 -29.81 3.70 8.59
CA ASP A 94 -28.40 3.52 8.90
C ASP A 94 -27.82 4.80 9.52
N LYS A 95 -26.96 4.61 10.52
CA LYS A 95 -26.18 5.68 11.15
C LYS A 95 -24.70 5.44 10.88
N ASP A 96 -23.90 6.49 11.04
CA ASP A 96 -22.44 6.33 10.97
C ASP A 96 -21.99 5.31 12.02
N SER A 97 -21.18 4.35 11.59
CA SER A 97 -20.68 3.24 12.41
C SER A 97 -19.39 3.60 13.14
N PHE A 98 -18.87 4.81 12.94
CA PHE A 98 -17.67 5.31 13.60
C PHE A 98 -17.94 6.43 14.62
N PRO A 99 -17.13 6.53 15.69
CA PRO A 99 -16.03 5.62 16.04
C PRO A 99 -16.54 4.25 16.52
N LEU A 100 -15.73 3.20 16.31
CA LEU A 100 -16.07 1.87 16.81
C LEU A 100 -16.13 1.85 18.35
N PRO A 101 -17.06 1.09 18.95
CA PRO A 101 -17.14 0.95 20.41
C PRO A 101 -15.91 0.22 20.96
N ASP A 102 -15.59 0.44 22.24
CA ASP A 102 -14.40 -0.13 22.89
C ASP A 102 -14.39 -1.67 22.84
N GLU A 103 -15.56 -2.29 22.98
CA GLU A 103 -15.74 -3.74 22.93
C GLU A 103 -15.37 -4.31 21.55
N ALA A 104 -15.65 -3.57 20.48
CA ALA A 104 -15.28 -3.98 19.12
C ALA A 104 -13.76 -3.94 18.93
N LEU A 105 -13.08 -2.93 19.47
CA LEU A 105 -11.61 -2.87 19.44
C LEU A 105 -10.99 -3.97 20.30
N ALA A 106 -11.51 -4.21 21.50
CA ALA A 106 -11.03 -5.29 22.38
C ALA A 106 -11.19 -6.67 21.71
N LYS A 107 -12.35 -6.93 21.11
CA LYS A 107 -12.60 -8.16 20.33
C LYS A 107 -11.66 -8.25 19.12
N ALA A 108 -11.39 -7.14 18.44
CA ALA A 108 -10.46 -7.10 17.33
C ALA A 108 -9.03 -7.45 17.76
N VAL A 109 -8.58 -7.00 18.93
CA VAL A 109 -7.29 -7.41 19.50
C VAL A 109 -7.27 -8.91 19.79
N GLU A 110 -8.30 -9.44 20.44
CA GLU A 110 -8.36 -10.87 20.78
C GLU A 110 -8.32 -11.78 19.53
N THR A 111 -9.01 -11.35 18.47
CA THR A 111 -9.19 -12.14 17.25
C THR A 111 -8.00 -12.07 16.28
N LEU A 112 -7.01 -11.22 16.56
CA LEU A 112 -5.78 -11.13 15.76
C LEU A 112 -5.01 -12.45 15.69
N LYS A 113 -5.01 -13.25 16.76
CA LYS A 113 -4.31 -14.55 16.78
C LYS A 113 -4.89 -15.54 15.77
N GLN A 114 -6.11 -15.32 15.27
CA GLN A 114 -6.74 -16.07 14.18
C GLN A 114 -6.67 -15.35 12.82
N GLY A 115 -5.96 -14.21 12.73
CA GLY A 115 -5.85 -13.42 11.50
C GLY A 115 -7.02 -12.46 11.24
N HIS A 116 -7.84 -12.19 12.25
CA HIS A 116 -9.01 -11.31 12.16
C HIS A 116 -8.81 -9.99 12.91
N GLY A 117 -9.72 -9.02 12.75
CA GLY A 117 -9.72 -7.78 13.55
C GLY A 117 -8.80 -6.64 13.08
N ALA A 118 -7.81 -6.89 12.22
CA ALA A 118 -6.86 -5.86 11.77
C ALA A 118 -7.54 -4.59 11.21
N ALA A 119 -8.60 -4.74 10.41
CA ALA A 119 -9.32 -3.60 9.83
C ALA A 119 -9.94 -2.69 10.91
N ALA A 120 -10.50 -3.26 11.98
CA ALA A 120 -11.07 -2.49 13.08
C ALA A 120 -10.00 -1.72 13.84
N LEU A 121 -8.85 -2.36 14.12
CA LEU A 121 -7.74 -1.74 14.84
C LEU A 121 -7.11 -0.56 14.08
N MET A 122 -7.07 -0.64 12.75
CA MET A 122 -6.54 0.43 11.90
C MET A 122 -7.44 1.67 11.84
N THR A 123 -8.69 1.57 12.29
CA THR A 123 -9.64 2.70 12.26
C THR A 123 -9.38 3.72 13.36
N ASP A 124 -8.78 3.28 14.47
CA ASP A 124 -8.45 4.12 15.62
C ASP A 124 -7.13 3.65 16.27
N PRO A 125 -5.97 3.96 15.67
CA PRO A 125 -4.67 3.57 16.21
C PRO A 125 -4.42 4.06 17.64
N GLN A 126 -4.95 5.23 18.01
CA GLN A 126 -4.73 5.82 19.34
C GLN A 126 -5.34 4.95 20.44
N ARG A 127 -6.56 4.43 20.23
CA ARG A 127 -7.22 3.49 21.16
C ARG A 127 -6.71 2.05 21.00
N ALA A 128 -6.33 1.63 19.80
CA ALA A 128 -5.87 0.26 19.55
C ALA A 128 -4.48 -0.05 20.13
N VAL A 129 -3.51 0.88 20.03
CA VAL A 129 -2.11 0.62 20.43
C VAL A 129 -1.98 0.21 21.91
N PRO A 130 -2.59 0.90 22.89
CA PRO A 130 -2.52 0.47 24.30
C PRO A 130 -3.05 -0.95 24.53
N LEU A 131 -4.16 -1.32 23.88
CA LEU A 131 -4.74 -2.66 23.96
C LEU A 131 -3.80 -3.72 23.37
N LEU A 132 -3.19 -3.42 22.22
CA LEU A 132 -2.23 -4.30 21.56
C LEU A 132 -0.96 -4.51 22.39
N LYS A 133 -0.44 -3.47 23.05
CA LYS A 133 0.74 -3.58 23.93
C LYS A 133 0.46 -4.48 25.13
N LYS A 134 -0.71 -4.31 25.76
CA LYS A 134 -1.15 -5.18 26.86
C LYS A 134 -1.30 -6.62 26.38
N ALA A 135 -1.95 -6.85 25.24
CA ALA A 135 -2.10 -8.18 24.68
C ALA A 135 -0.76 -8.83 24.34
N TYR A 136 0.18 -8.08 23.75
CA TYR A 136 1.54 -8.55 23.47
C TYR A 136 2.29 -9.00 24.73
N GLN A 137 2.22 -8.21 25.81
CA GLN A 137 2.88 -8.54 27.09
C GLN A 137 2.32 -9.79 27.76
N GLN A 138 1.03 -10.07 27.55
CA GLN A 138 0.31 -11.20 28.13
C GLN A 138 0.27 -12.43 27.21
N ALA A 139 0.74 -12.30 25.97
CA ALA A 139 0.65 -13.34 24.97
C ALA A 139 1.70 -14.44 25.16
N GLU A 140 1.26 -15.68 24.93
CA GLU A 140 2.16 -16.81 24.74
C GLU A 140 3.15 -16.56 23.57
N PRO A 141 4.38 -17.11 23.62
CA PRO A 141 5.43 -16.82 22.63
C PRO A 141 4.98 -17.00 21.17
N GLN A 142 4.17 -18.01 20.88
CA GLN A 142 3.66 -18.31 19.54
C GLN A 142 2.68 -17.25 18.98
N HIS A 143 2.10 -16.41 19.84
CA HIS A 143 1.15 -15.35 19.46
C HIS A 143 1.76 -13.94 19.55
N ARG A 144 2.93 -13.79 20.17
CA ARG A 144 3.60 -12.48 20.28
C ARG A 144 3.90 -11.86 18.93
N LEU A 145 4.26 -12.66 17.92
CA LEU A 145 4.66 -12.16 16.61
C LEU A 145 3.52 -11.40 15.89
N ILE A 146 2.27 -11.86 15.96
CA ILE A 146 1.16 -11.15 15.28
C ILE A 146 0.87 -9.78 15.91
N TYR A 147 0.97 -9.68 17.24
CA TYR A 147 0.83 -8.40 17.92
C TYR A 147 2.02 -7.48 17.63
N ALA A 148 3.25 -8.02 17.62
CA ALA A 148 4.45 -7.27 17.26
C ALA A 148 4.35 -6.68 15.84
N LYS A 149 3.93 -7.48 14.84
CA LYS A 149 3.68 -7.00 13.48
C LYS A 149 2.64 -5.89 13.45
N THR A 150 1.52 -6.07 14.16
CA THR A 150 0.42 -5.09 14.16
C THR A 150 0.84 -3.77 14.80
N LEU A 151 1.53 -3.83 15.95
CA LEU A 151 2.12 -2.66 16.61
C LEU A 151 3.10 -1.93 15.69
N ALA A 152 3.97 -2.68 15.01
CA ALA A 152 4.96 -2.12 14.10
C ALA A 152 4.32 -1.43 12.88
N VAL A 153 3.24 -1.98 12.32
CA VAL A 153 2.45 -1.29 11.27
C VAL A 153 1.89 0.05 11.76
N LEU A 154 1.51 0.12 13.04
CA LEU A 154 1.01 1.34 13.70
C LEU A 154 2.14 2.26 14.20
N GLY A 155 3.41 1.94 13.92
CA GLY A 155 4.58 2.76 14.27
C GLY A 155 5.10 2.56 15.70
N ASP A 156 4.67 1.52 16.42
CA ASP A 156 5.14 1.22 17.78
C ASP A 156 6.20 0.08 17.75
N SER A 157 7.30 0.27 18.48
CA SER A 157 8.46 -0.64 18.49
C SER A 157 8.48 -1.64 19.65
N THR A 158 7.38 -1.79 20.41
CA THR A 158 7.31 -2.71 21.57
C THR A 158 7.68 -4.15 21.21
N GLY A 159 7.35 -4.60 19.99
CA GLY A 159 7.63 -5.95 19.49
C GLY A 159 8.96 -6.14 18.77
N LEU A 160 9.87 -5.15 18.82
CA LEU A 160 11.07 -5.10 17.97
C LEU A 160 11.96 -6.36 18.07
N GLU A 161 12.22 -6.84 19.29
CA GLU A 161 13.10 -8.00 19.53
C GLU A 161 12.57 -9.28 18.87
N ASP A 162 11.27 -9.54 18.93
CA ASP A 162 10.66 -10.72 18.29
C ASP A 162 10.71 -10.64 16.75
N LEU A 163 10.53 -9.43 16.21
CA LEU A 163 10.65 -9.17 14.77
C LEU A 163 12.10 -9.35 14.30
N LEU A 164 13.06 -8.77 15.03
CA LEU A 164 14.50 -8.90 14.74
C LEU A 164 14.94 -10.36 14.76
N LYS A 165 14.54 -11.11 15.79
CA LYS A 165 14.85 -12.54 15.91
C LYS A 165 14.42 -13.31 14.66
N THR A 166 13.25 -13.00 14.11
CA THR A 166 12.74 -13.67 12.90
C THR A 166 13.63 -13.38 11.68
N VAL A 167 14.09 -12.14 11.52
CA VAL A 167 14.99 -11.77 10.40
C VAL A 167 16.37 -12.37 10.57
N THR A 168 16.95 -12.31 11.76
CA THR A 168 18.32 -12.77 12.03
C THR A 168 18.43 -14.30 12.04
N SER A 169 17.34 -15.01 12.35
CA SER A 169 17.33 -16.49 12.31
C SER A 169 17.14 -17.06 10.90
N ALA A 170 16.68 -16.27 9.94
CA ALA A 170 16.68 -16.70 8.54
C ALA A 170 18.12 -16.63 8.01
N GLU A 171 18.64 -17.68 7.38
CA GLU A 171 19.96 -17.63 6.73
C GLU A 171 19.87 -17.08 5.31
N LYS A 172 18.87 -17.55 4.56
CA LYS A 172 18.59 -17.18 3.16
C LYS A 172 17.25 -16.47 3.02
N TRP A 173 16.98 -15.94 1.83
CA TRP A 173 15.65 -15.48 1.45
C TRP A 173 14.67 -16.66 1.39
N ASP A 174 13.45 -16.42 1.87
CA ASP A 174 12.33 -17.31 1.64
C ASP A 174 11.79 -17.14 0.21
N LYS A 175 10.71 -17.83 -0.15
CA LYS A 175 10.14 -17.72 -1.50
C LYS A 175 9.49 -16.35 -1.66
N GLY A 176 10.17 -15.45 -2.37
CA GLY A 176 9.65 -14.13 -2.71
C GLY A 176 8.59 -14.13 -3.80
N TRP A 177 8.30 -12.93 -4.27
CA TRP A 177 7.30 -12.68 -5.29
C TRP A 177 7.86 -11.81 -6.43
N ASN A 178 7.55 -12.24 -7.65
CA ASN A 178 7.77 -11.50 -8.87
C ASN A 178 6.43 -11.08 -9.47
N TYR A 179 6.40 -9.88 -10.06
CA TYR A 179 5.24 -9.37 -10.77
C TYR A 179 4.79 -10.35 -11.85
N ARG A 180 3.47 -10.56 -11.95
CA ARG A 180 2.81 -11.37 -13.00
C ARG A 180 1.77 -10.54 -13.77
N GLY A 181 1.67 -10.71 -15.07
CA GLY A 181 0.65 -10.09 -15.91
C GLY A 181 -0.65 -10.87 -15.78
N MET A 182 -1.75 -10.15 -15.48
CA MET A 182 -3.05 -10.73 -15.16
C MET A 182 -3.01 -11.71 -13.96
N GLY A 183 -4.17 -12.06 -13.40
CA GLY A 183 -4.26 -13.10 -12.36
C GLY A 183 -3.44 -12.85 -11.08
N GLN A 184 -3.21 -11.59 -10.71
CA GLN A 184 -2.50 -11.23 -9.47
C GLN A 184 -3.42 -11.40 -8.27
N PHE A 185 -3.48 -12.62 -7.74
CA PHE A 185 -4.19 -12.94 -6.50
C PHE A 185 -3.20 -13.32 -5.40
N GLY A 186 -3.60 -13.10 -4.15
CA GLY A 186 -2.79 -13.46 -2.97
C GLY A 186 -1.72 -12.44 -2.59
N SER A 187 -0.82 -12.85 -1.71
CA SER A 187 0.23 -11.97 -1.18
C SER A 187 1.31 -11.68 -2.25
N ALA A 188 1.67 -10.41 -2.38
CA ALA A 188 2.79 -9.95 -3.20
C ALA A 188 4.10 -9.81 -2.39
N LEU A 189 4.13 -10.38 -1.20
CA LEU A 189 5.23 -10.34 -0.23
C LEU A 189 5.39 -11.73 0.40
N SER A 190 6.62 -12.13 0.66
CA SER A 190 6.89 -13.27 1.52
C SER A 190 6.65 -12.95 3.00
N GLU A 191 6.80 -13.94 3.87
CA GLU A 191 6.72 -13.73 5.31
C GLU A 191 7.91 -12.86 5.77
N LEU A 192 9.12 -13.17 5.29
CA LEU A 192 10.31 -12.38 5.63
C LEU A 192 10.22 -10.94 5.10
N ASP A 193 9.67 -10.74 3.89
CA ASP A 193 9.39 -9.40 3.35
C ASP A 193 8.47 -8.61 4.27
N THR A 194 7.43 -9.26 4.77
CA THR A 194 6.45 -8.65 5.67
C THR A 194 7.14 -8.19 6.96
N ILE A 195 7.97 -9.05 7.57
CA ILE A 195 8.72 -8.70 8.78
C ILE A 195 9.66 -7.51 8.54
N ILE A 196 10.43 -7.52 7.44
CA ILE A 196 11.37 -6.43 7.11
C ILE A 196 10.63 -5.11 6.91
N ILE A 197 9.48 -5.13 6.22
CA ILE A 197 8.67 -3.92 6.01
C ILE A 197 8.13 -3.38 7.34
N VAL A 198 7.59 -4.24 8.21
CA VAL A 198 7.06 -3.77 9.50
C VAL A 198 8.17 -3.30 10.44
N LEU A 199 9.36 -3.93 10.42
CA LEU A 199 10.55 -3.39 11.09
C LEU A 199 10.84 -1.97 10.62
N GLY A 200 10.82 -1.73 9.30
CA GLY A 200 10.96 -0.38 8.75
C GLY A 200 9.89 0.60 9.26
N ARG A 201 8.64 0.16 9.40
CA ARG A 201 7.52 0.99 9.90
C ARG A 201 7.69 1.44 11.34
N THR A 202 8.46 0.73 12.16
CA THR A 202 8.78 1.19 13.52
C THR A 202 9.63 2.46 13.53
N GLY A 203 10.37 2.74 12.45
CA GLY A 203 11.37 3.81 12.40
C GLY A 203 12.58 3.58 13.32
N ASP A 204 12.68 2.40 13.97
CA ASP A 204 13.72 2.12 14.95
C ASP A 204 15.04 1.73 14.28
N ARG A 205 16.07 2.55 14.49
CA ARG A 205 17.40 2.36 13.88
C ARG A 205 18.08 1.06 14.33
N ARG A 206 17.67 0.47 15.45
CA ARG A 206 18.17 -0.84 15.90
C ARG A 206 17.81 -1.98 14.94
N ALA A 207 16.77 -1.81 14.11
CA ALA A 207 16.41 -2.80 13.08
C ALA A 207 17.37 -2.82 11.90
N LEU A 208 18.08 -1.71 11.65
CA LEU A 208 18.83 -1.49 10.42
C LEU A 208 19.93 -2.53 10.19
N PRO A 209 20.78 -2.91 11.15
CA PRO A 209 21.84 -3.88 10.92
C PRO A 209 21.33 -5.21 10.32
N ALA A 210 20.26 -5.77 10.88
CA ALA A 210 19.66 -7.02 10.40
C ALA A 210 19.08 -6.87 8.98
N ILE A 211 18.46 -5.72 8.67
CA ILE A 211 17.97 -5.43 7.31
C ILE A 211 19.13 -5.33 6.31
N LEU A 212 20.24 -4.70 6.69
CA LEU A 212 21.41 -4.54 5.82
C LEU A 212 22.17 -5.85 5.60
N GLU A 213 22.20 -6.75 6.59
CA GLU A 213 22.68 -8.12 6.38
C GLU A 213 21.89 -8.84 5.30
N LYS A 214 20.55 -8.73 5.33
CA LYS A 214 19.68 -9.28 4.28
C LYS A 214 19.85 -8.58 2.94
N ALA A 215 20.02 -7.25 2.93
CA ALA A 215 20.25 -6.48 1.72
C ALA A 215 21.46 -6.98 0.94
N ARG A 216 22.55 -7.37 1.61
CA ARG A 216 23.76 -7.89 0.96
C ARG A 216 23.54 -9.22 0.23
N LEU A 217 22.48 -9.96 0.54
CA LEU A 217 22.10 -11.18 -0.18
C LEU A 217 21.31 -10.92 -1.47
N LEU A 218 20.91 -9.67 -1.74
CA LEU A 218 20.17 -9.32 -2.94
C LEU A 218 21.08 -9.30 -4.17
N ASP A 219 20.61 -9.85 -5.28
CA ASP A 219 21.19 -9.69 -6.62
C ASP A 219 20.09 -9.81 -7.68
N ALA A 220 20.47 -9.74 -8.96
CA ALA A 220 19.51 -9.72 -10.05
C ALA A 220 18.64 -10.99 -10.18
N SER A 221 19.08 -12.13 -9.61
CA SER A 221 18.37 -13.41 -9.61
C SER A 221 17.32 -13.52 -8.50
N VAL A 222 17.44 -12.71 -7.46
CA VAL A 222 16.53 -12.70 -6.31
C VAL A 222 15.19 -12.03 -6.67
N GLU A 223 14.09 -12.53 -6.11
CA GLU A 223 12.75 -12.02 -6.40
C GLU A 223 12.57 -10.54 -6.04
N PHE A 224 11.69 -9.89 -6.80
CA PHE A 224 11.41 -8.46 -6.70
C PHE A 224 10.94 -8.02 -5.31
N SER A 225 10.12 -8.82 -4.64
CA SER A 225 9.53 -8.45 -3.35
C SER A 225 10.59 -8.21 -2.27
N HIS A 226 11.68 -8.97 -2.26
CA HIS A 226 12.79 -8.81 -1.31
C HIS A 226 13.50 -7.46 -1.47
N HIS A 227 13.77 -7.07 -2.72
CA HIS A 227 14.30 -5.75 -3.03
C HIS A 227 13.35 -4.64 -2.58
N ARG A 228 12.05 -4.84 -2.80
CA ARG A 228 11.02 -3.89 -2.38
C ARG A 228 10.94 -3.76 -0.87
N ALA A 229 11.02 -4.88 -0.14
CA ALA A 229 10.98 -4.90 1.31
C ALA A 229 12.18 -4.15 1.91
N VAL A 230 13.40 -4.47 1.47
CA VAL A 230 14.63 -3.83 1.93
C VAL A 230 14.63 -2.34 1.61
N GLY A 231 14.34 -1.95 0.36
CA GLY A 231 14.34 -0.55 -0.05
C GLY A 231 13.32 0.28 0.74
N LEU A 232 12.10 -0.24 0.89
CA LEU A 232 11.07 0.44 1.68
C LEU A 232 11.45 0.54 3.16
N ALA A 233 11.98 -0.52 3.75
CA ALA A 233 12.34 -0.52 5.17
C ALA A 233 13.48 0.47 5.47
N CYS A 234 14.52 0.49 4.63
CA CYS A 234 15.62 1.46 4.74
C CYS A 234 15.11 2.90 4.61
N GLU A 235 14.21 3.15 3.65
CA GLU A 235 13.61 4.46 3.42
C GLU A 235 12.75 4.93 4.60
N LEU A 236 11.99 4.03 5.22
CA LEU A 236 11.16 4.34 6.39
C LEU A 236 12.02 4.65 7.63
N ILE A 237 13.16 3.97 7.79
CA ILE A 237 14.12 4.24 8.89
C ILE A 237 14.90 5.54 8.62
N GLY A 238 15.26 5.81 7.36
CA GLY A 238 15.91 7.06 6.93
C GLY A 238 17.36 7.26 7.43
N ASP A 239 18.02 6.19 7.87
CA ASP A 239 19.40 6.26 8.40
C ASP A 239 20.45 6.23 7.26
N ARG A 240 21.45 7.10 7.38
CA ARG A 240 22.56 7.20 6.42
C ARG A 240 23.45 5.97 6.33
N GLN A 241 23.45 5.13 7.36
CA GLN A 241 24.19 3.86 7.36
C GLN A 241 23.68 2.88 6.28
N ALA A 242 22.46 3.05 5.77
CA ALA A 242 21.94 2.22 4.69
C ALA A 242 22.58 2.53 3.33
N ALA A 243 23.02 3.77 3.10
CA ALA A 243 23.41 4.22 1.77
C ALA A 243 24.60 3.45 1.16
N PRO A 244 25.69 3.15 1.87
CA PRO A 244 26.79 2.35 1.29
C PRO A 244 26.34 0.95 0.84
N VAL A 245 25.50 0.29 1.63
CA VAL A 245 25.01 -1.07 1.32
C VAL A 245 24.03 -1.05 0.15
N LEU A 246 23.11 -0.07 0.10
CA LEU A 246 22.19 0.06 -1.03
C LEU A 246 22.94 0.37 -2.34
N ALA A 247 24.01 1.17 -2.27
CA ALA A 247 24.88 1.43 -3.41
C ALA A 247 25.62 0.17 -3.87
N GLU A 248 26.17 -0.61 -2.94
CA GLU A 248 26.80 -1.91 -3.23
C GLU A 248 25.82 -2.85 -3.95
N VAL A 249 24.59 -2.97 -3.45
CA VAL A 249 23.54 -3.81 -4.07
C VAL A 249 23.21 -3.35 -5.50
N LEU A 250 23.06 -2.04 -5.72
CA LEU A 250 22.80 -1.49 -7.06
C LEU A 250 23.97 -1.74 -8.03
N GLN A 251 25.20 -1.75 -7.55
CA GLN A 251 26.39 -1.99 -8.37
C GLN A 251 26.61 -3.46 -8.75
N LYS A 252 25.83 -4.39 -8.20
CA LYS A 252 25.91 -5.81 -8.59
C LYS A 252 25.49 -6.02 -10.04
N PRO A 253 26.01 -7.06 -10.72
CA PRO A 253 25.65 -7.35 -12.10
C PRO A 253 24.14 -7.45 -12.33
N GLY A 254 23.63 -6.75 -13.35
CA GLY A 254 22.22 -6.78 -13.75
C GLY A 254 21.28 -5.94 -12.90
N MET A 255 21.76 -5.19 -11.90
CA MET A 255 20.91 -4.40 -10.99
C MET A 255 20.61 -2.98 -11.47
N MET A 256 21.38 -2.46 -12.41
CA MET A 256 21.25 -1.11 -12.98
C MET A 256 21.10 -1.12 -14.51
N GLY A 257 20.66 0.00 -15.08
CA GLY A 257 20.60 0.24 -16.52
C GLY A 257 19.26 -0.12 -17.17
N HIS A 258 18.18 -0.09 -16.40
CA HIS A 258 16.84 -0.49 -16.83
C HIS A 258 15.95 0.71 -17.19
N ALA A 259 16.52 1.90 -17.36
CA ALA A 259 15.80 3.08 -17.84
C ALA A 259 15.65 3.05 -19.37
N HIS A 260 14.44 3.33 -19.86
CA HIS A 260 14.14 3.35 -21.29
C HIS A 260 14.19 4.79 -21.80
N THR A 261 15.39 5.33 -22.01
CA THR A 261 15.60 6.77 -22.29
C THR A 261 15.54 7.16 -23.77
N SER A 262 15.51 6.17 -24.67
CA SER A 262 15.30 6.37 -26.11
C SER A 262 14.50 5.22 -26.71
N ILE A 263 14.03 5.40 -27.95
CA ILE A 263 13.28 4.35 -28.68
C ILE A 263 14.20 3.15 -28.95
N GLU A 264 15.46 3.39 -29.28
CA GLU A 264 16.48 2.36 -29.54
C GLU A 264 16.73 1.52 -28.27
N ILE A 265 16.89 2.19 -27.12
CA ILE A 265 17.06 1.51 -25.82
C ILE A 265 15.79 0.73 -25.47
N ALA A 266 14.61 1.33 -25.65
CA ALA A 266 13.35 0.65 -25.37
C ALA A 266 13.12 -0.58 -26.25
N ARG A 267 13.57 -0.57 -27.51
CA ARG A 267 13.55 -1.73 -28.41
C ARG A 267 14.55 -2.80 -27.99
N LYS A 268 15.74 -2.41 -27.52
CA LYS A 268 16.78 -3.33 -27.05
C LYS A 268 16.40 -4.03 -25.74
N LEU A 269 15.86 -3.29 -24.78
CA LEU A 269 15.47 -3.78 -23.46
C LEU A 269 14.06 -4.39 -23.46
N GLY A 270 13.24 -4.10 -24.47
CA GLY A 270 11.87 -4.57 -24.57
C GLY A 270 11.76 -6.08 -24.37
N ALA A 271 10.77 -6.49 -23.56
CA ALA A 271 10.43 -7.89 -23.39
C ALA A 271 9.13 -8.23 -24.15
N PRO A 272 8.99 -9.47 -24.64
CA PRO A 272 7.74 -9.94 -25.23
C PRO A 272 6.58 -9.85 -24.22
N GLY A 273 5.35 -9.75 -24.74
CA GLY A 273 4.12 -9.67 -23.92
C GLY A 273 3.41 -8.31 -23.93
N GLY A 274 3.93 -7.29 -24.62
CA GLY A 274 3.25 -6.00 -24.80
C GLY A 274 2.92 -5.33 -23.46
N THR A 275 1.64 -5.03 -23.21
CA THR A 275 1.18 -4.46 -21.92
C THR A 275 1.39 -5.39 -20.72
N ASN A 276 1.60 -6.69 -20.98
CA ASN A 276 1.87 -7.73 -19.99
C ASN A 276 3.37 -8.07 -19.89
N ALA A 277 4.28 -7.29 -20.48
CA ALA A 277 5.71 -7.49 -20.29
C ALA A 277 6.09 -7.27 -18.80
N GLU A 278 6.39 -8.37 -18.11
CA GLU A 278 6.66 -8.38 -16.66
C GLU A 278 8.11 -8.05 -16.33
N THR A 279 9.05 -8.57 -17.12
CA THR A 279 10.50 -8.50 -16.85
C THR A 279 11.00 -7.06 -16.81
N THR A 280 10.76 -6.28 -17.87
CA THR A 280 11.20 -4.88 -17.94
C THR A 280 10.56 -4.02 -16.87
N ARG A 281 9.28 -4.26 -16.56
CA ARG A 281 8.59 -3.57 -15.47
C ARG A 281 9.24 -3.90 -14.12
N ARG A 282 9.51 -5.18 -13.86
CA ARG A 282 10.13 -5.66 -12.62
C ARG A 282 11.52 -5.06 -12.42
N GLU A 283 12.36 -5.12 -13.44
CA GLU A 283 13.76 -4.67 -13.36
C GLU A 283 13.85 -3.17 -13.18
N SER A 284 13.05 -2.39 -13.93
CA SER A 284 13.02 -0.94 -13.77
C SER A 284 12.45 -0.52 -12.41
N LEU A 285 11.41 -1.20 -11.91
CA LEU A 285 10.87 -0.90 -10.59
C LEU A 285 11.86 -1.26 -9.47
N ARG A 286 12.61 -2.35 -9.61
CA ARG A 286 13.65 -2.75 -8.65
C ARG A 286 14.74 -1.68 -8.56
N GLU A 287 15.31 -1.31 -9.70
CA GLU A 287 16.35 -0.28 -9.76
C GLU A 287 15.84 1.06 -9.22
N LEU A 288 14.69 1.52 -9.71
CA LEU A 288 14.11 2.81 -9.31
C LEU A 288 13.81 2.89 -7.81
N LEU A 289 13.29 1.81 -7.21
CA LEU A 289 12.95 1.79 -5.79
C LEU A 289 14.19 1.77 -4.89
N LEU A 290 15.22 1.00 -5.26
CA LEU A 290 16.49 0.99 -4.54
C LEU A 290 17.24 2.31 -4.70
N ALA A 291 17.24 2.92 -5.89
CA ALA A 291 17.83 4.23 -6.12
C ALA A 291 17.14 5.33 -5.30
N ARG A 292 15.79 5.27 -5.19
CA ARG A 292 15.04 6.16 -4.30
C ARG A 292 15.41 5.97 -2.84
N ALA A 293 15.48 4.73 -2.36
CA ALA A 293 15.89 4.43 -0.98
C ALA A 293 17.31 4.94 -0.72
N LEU A 294 18.25 4.66 -1.62
CA LEU A 294 19.63 5.16 -1.55
C LEU A 294 19.67 6.68 -1.47
N TYR A 295 18.94 7.36 -2.36
CA TYR A 295 18.88 8.83 -2.38
C TYR A 295 18.39 9.41 -1.04
N ARG A 296 17.32 8.84 -0.49
CA ARG A 296 16.74 9.28 0.79
C ARG A 296 17.58 8.92 2.00
N CYS A 297 18.37 7.86 1.93
CA CYS A 297 19.35 7.50 2.96
C CYS A 297 20.68 8.27 2.82
N GLY A 298 20.76 9.36 2.06
CA GLY A 298 21.97 10.20 1.99
C GLY A 298 22.88 9.93 0.80
N ASP A 299 22.43 9.13 -0.17
CA ASP A 299 22.93 9.08 -1.54
C ASP A 299 24.45 8.86 -1.68
N HIS A 300 24.92 7.66 -1.32
CA HIS A 300 26.33 7.33 -1.35
C HIS A 300 26.95 7.59 -2.75
N ASN A 301 27.96 8.47 -2.80
CA ASN A 301 28.66 8.91 -4.00
C ASN A 301 27.74 9.45 -5.12
N GLY A 302 26.55 9.96 -4.78
CA GLY A 302 25.61 10.51 -5.74
C GLY A 302 24.95 9.48 -6.67
N LEU A 303 25.05 8.18 -6.36
CA LEU A 303 24.61 7.11 -7.26
C LEU A 303 23.08 7.08 -7.42
N GLY A 304 22.33 7.17 -6.31
CA GLY A 304 20.86 7.17 -6.34
C GLY A 304 20.33 8.37 -7.10
N LYS A 305 20.88 9.57 -6.88
CA LYS A 305 20.53 10.77 -7.64
C LYS A 305 20.76 10.58 -9.14
N ARG A 306 21.92 10.05 -9.57
CA ARG A 306 22.22 9.83 -11.00
C ARG A 306 21.22 8.89 -11.67
N ILE A 307 20.88 7.78 -11.02
CA ILE A 307 19.87 6.83 -11.53
C ILE A 307 18.51 7.51 -11.64
N LEU A 308 18.09 8.26 -10.61
CA LEU A 308 16.82 9.00 -10.64
C LEU A 308 16.80 10.04 -11.77
N GLU A 309 17.88 10.80 -11.95
CA GLU A 309 18.03 11.76 -13.06
C GLU A 309 17.93 11.08 -14.42
N GLU A 310 18.48 9.87 -14.56
CA GLU A 310 18.31 9.08 -15.78
C GLU A 310 16.84 8.68 -16.00
N TYR A 311 16.16 8.19 -14.96
CA TYR A 311 14.74 7.85 -15.04
C TYR A 311 13.83 9.04 -15.35
N THR A 312 14.23 10.28 -15.07
CA THR A 312 13.45 11.46 -15.50
C THR A 312 13.29 11.56 -17.03
N ARG A 313 14.15 10.89 -17.78
CA ARG A 313 14.11 10.80 -19.25
C ARG A 313 13.45 9.51 -19.77
N ASP A 314 12.92 8.66 -18.89
CA ASP A 314 12.29 7.41 -19.29
C ASP A 314 11.00 7.66 -20.11
N LEU A 315 10.87 6.96 -21.25
CA LEU A 315 9.70 7.07 -22.12
C LEU A 315 8.40 6.60 -21.45
N ARG A 316 8.48 5.79 -20.38
CA ARG A 316 7.34 5.39 -19.57
C ARG A 316 7.04 6.48 -18.55
N GLY A 317 6.14 7.39 -18.92
CA GLY A 317 5.89 8.63 -18.16
C GLY A 317 5.55 8.47 -16.66
N HIS A 318 5.05 7.32 -16.21
CA HIS A 318 4.82 7.09 -14.78
C HIS A 318 6.13 6.92 -13.98
N LEU A 319 7.17 6.31 -14.56
CA LEU A 319 8.48 6.18 -13.93
C LEU A 319 9.20 7.53 -13.93
N ALA A 320 9.17 8.25 -15.06
CA ALA A 320 9.77 9.59 -15.17
C ALA A 320 9.17 10.59 -14.19
N ARG A 321 7.83 10.64 -14.08
CA ARG A 321 7.14 11.48 -13.09
C ARG A 321 7.49 11.09 -11.66
N HIS A 322 7.63 9.79 -11.37
CA HIS A 322 8.03 9.34 -10.04
C HIS A 322 9.45 9.81 -9.70
N ALA A 323 10.42 9.59 -10.57
CA ALA A 323 11.80 9.99 -10.36
C ALA A 323 11.94 11.51 -10.18
N LYS A 324 11.26 12.30 -11.01
CA LYS A 324 11.21 13.76 -10.87
C LYS A 324 10.65 14.18 -9.52
N ALA A 325 9.51 13.61 -9.10
CA ALA A 325 8.88 13.92 -7.82
C ALA A 325 9.76 13.53 -6.61
N VAL A 326 10.60 12.49 -6.73
CA VAL A 326 11.58 12.13 -5.70
C VAL A 326 12.68 13.18 -5.61
N LEU A 327 13.23 13.64 -6.74
CA LEU A 327 14.30 14.63 -6.77
C LEU A 327 13.84 16.03 -6.29
N GLU A 328 12.57 16.36 -6.46
CA GLU A 328 11.98 17.64 -6.03
C GLU A 328 11.71 17.70 -4.51
N LYS A 329 11.50 16.55 -3.87
CA LYS A 329 11.25 16.45 -2.43
C LYS A 329 12.56 16.13 -1.71
N LYS A 330 13.24 17.17 -1.23
CA LYS A 330 14.36 17.02 -0.29
C LYS A 330 13.88 16.60 1.09
#